data_AF-A0A183FU52-F1
#
_entry.id   AF-A0A183FU52-F1
#
_cell.length_a   1.000
_cell.length_b   1.000
_cell.length_c   1.000
_cell.angle_alpha   90.00
_cell.angle_beta   90.00
_cell.angle_gamma   90.00
#
_symmetry.space_group_name_H-M   'P 1'
#
loop_
_entity.id
_entity.type
_entity.pdbx_description
1 polymer ?
#
loop_
_entity_poly.entity_id
_entity_poly.type
_entity_poly.pdbx_seq_one_letter_code
_entity_poly.pdbx_strand_id
1 'polypeptide(L)'
;MYAEMAAWLHTQGKTLKDQLFDIYHKYGFHLVKSSYWFVPSPDVTKNLFNSLRKDKKYPQKIGPQAVKTVRDLTIGYDNSQPGNKPVLPLSTSSEMITFNLADGSIATLRASGTEPKIKYYIELKTAPGKKESDLGAVTKELEELEKAVVETLLRPTQFGLIPRK
;
A
#
# COMPACT_ATOMS: atom_id res chain seq x y z
N MET A 1 -24.01 13.60 8.29
CA MET A 1 -23.30 12.57 7.49
C MET A 1 -23.47 11.14 8.00
N TYR A 2 -22.71 10.61 8.99
CA TYR A 2 -22.83 9.19 9.36
C TYR A 2 -24.19 8.80 9.96
N ALA A 3 -24.71 9.60 10.88
CA ALA A 3 -26.03 9.38 11.48
C ALA A 3 -27.18 9.49 10.44
N GLU A 4 -27.03 10.40 9.49
CA GLU A 4 -27.97 10.63 8.39
C GLU A 4 -27.95 9.47 7.39
N MET A 5 -26.76 8.99 7.02
CA MET A 5 -26.60 7.79 6.18
C MET A 5 -27.20 6.56 6.87
N ALA A 6 -26.96 6.38 8.18
CA ALA A 6 -27.55 5.28 8.95
C ALA A 6 -29.08 5.38 9.00
N ALA A 7 -29.63 6.57 9.26
CA ALA A 7 -31.07 6.81 9.26
C ALA A 7 -31.69 6.52 7.89
N TRP A 8 -31.07 6.99 6.81
CA TRP A 8 -31.54 6.74 5.44
C TRP A 8 -31.49 5.26 5.08
N LEU A 9 -30.38 4.54 5.36
CA LEU A 9 -30.28 3.10 5.11
C LEU A 9 -31.31 2.29 5.92
N HIS A 10 -31.59 2.71 7.15
CA HIS A 10 -32.64 2.10 7.96
C HIS A 10 -34.02 2.24 7.28
N THR A 11 -34.33 3.36 6.62
CA THR A 11 -35.57 3.48 5.81
C THR A 11 -35.63 2.49 4.63
N GLN A 12 -34.46 2.01 4.17
CA GLN A 12 -34.33 1.03 3.09
C GLN A 12 -34.20 -0.42 3.61
N GLY A 13 -34.34 -0.64 4.93
CA GLY A 13 -34.15 -1.96 5.55
C GLY A 13 -32.72 -2.49 5.48
N LYS A 14 -31.72 -1.61 5.28
CA LYS A 14 -30.31 -1.98 5.15
C LYS A 14 -29.50 -1.51 6.35
N THR A 15 -28.46 -2.26 6.67
CA THR A 15 -27.41 -1.83 7.61
C THR A 15 -26.26 -1.13 6.86
N LEU A 16 -25.38 -0.45 7.61
CA LEU A 16 -24.13 0.09 7.06
C LEU A 16 -23.24 -0.99 6.46
N LYS A 17 -23.28 -2.20 7.04
CA LYS A 17 -22.54 -3.36 6.54
C LYS A 17 -23.07 -3.79 5.18
N ASP A 18 -24.38 -3.89 5.02
CA ASP A 18 -24.99 -4.25 3.73
C ASP A 18 -24.62 -3.21 2.66
N GLN A 19 -24.69 -1.92 3.00
CA GLN A 19 -24.30 -0.85 2.09
C GLN A 19 -22.80 -0.92 1.72
N LEU A 20 -21.92 -1.30 2.66
CA LEU A 20 -20.51 -1.50 2.38
C LEU A 20 -20.30 -2.66 1.39
N PHE A 21 -20.99 -3.78 1.57
CA PHE A 21 -20.90 -4.90 0.64
C PHE A 21 -21.56 -4.62 -0.71
N ASP A 22 -22.59 -3.79 -0.79
CA ASP A 22 -23.11 -3.29 -2.08
C ASP A 22 -22.05 -2.48 -2.84
N ILE A 23 -21.28 -1.64 -2.13
CA ILE A 23 -20.17 -0.89 -2.71
C ILE A 23 -19.06 -1.83 -3.17
N TYR A 24 -18.67 -2.80 -2.35
CA TYR A 24 -17.67 -3.81 -2.73
C TYR A 24 -18.13 -4.68 -3.89
N HIS A 25 -19.41 -5.03 -3.95
CA HIS A 25 -19.95 -5.77 -5.07
C HIS A 25 -19.86 -4.94 -6.36
N LYS A 26 -20.17 -3.64 -6.30
CA LYS A 26 -20.15 -2.76 -7.46
C LYS A 26 -18.75 -2.40 -7.95
N TYR A 27 -17.79 -2.19 -7.06
CA TYR A 27 -16.47 -1.64 -7.40
C TYR A 27 -15.30 -2.57 -7.12
N GLY A 28 -15.55 -3.70 -6.45
CA GLY A 28 -14.52 -4.60 -5.93
C GLY A 28 -14.20 -4.30 -4.47
N PHE A 29 -13.56 -5.25 -3.79
CA PHE A 29 -13.03 -5.02 -2.45
C PHE A 29 -11.85 -4.06 -2.50
N HIS A 30 -11.81 -3.14 -1.54
CA HIS A 30 -10.69 -2.23 -1.28
C HIS A 30 -10.23 -2.45 0.16
N LEU A 31 -9.45 -3.51 0.40
CA LEU A 31 -8.97 -3.81 1.74
C LEU A 31 -7.63 -3.13 1.98
N VAL A 32 -7.48 -2.51 3.14
CA VAL A 32 -6.28 -1.76 3.50
C VAL A 32 -5.54 -2.40 4.68
N LYS A 33 -4.22 -2.45 4.58
CA LYS A 33 -3.33 -2.84 5.68
C LYS A 33 -2.24 -1.79 5.82
N SER A 34 -2.00 -1.34 7.05
CA SER A 34 -0.92 -0.41 7.34
C SER A 34 -0.20 -0.81 8.61
N SER A 35 1.12 -0.82 8.59
CA SER A 35 1.94 -1.05 9.77
C SER A 35 3.31 -0.39 9.59
N TYR A 36 4.24 -0.73 10.47
CA TYR A 36 5.59 -0.18 10.45
C TYR A 36 6.60 -1.14 11.05
N TRP A 37 7.85 -0.91 10.70
CA TRP A 37 9.02 -1.54 11.31
C TRP A 37 9.89 -0.46 11.94
N PHE A 38 10.49 -0.77 13.09
CA PHE A 38 11.53 0.08 13.66
C PHE A 38 12.84 -0.12 12.90
N VAL A 39 13.54 0.98 12.64
CA VAL A 39 14.87 0.97 12.01
C VAL A 39 15.96 1.19 13.07
N PRO A 40 17.09 0.48 13.00
CA PRO A 40 18.20 0.65 13.95
C PRO A 40 18.87 2.03 13.88
N SER A 41 18.92 2.64 12.69
CA SER A 41 19.51 3.96 12.47
C SER A 41 18.95 4.65 11.22
N PRO A 42 19.10 5.98 11.09
CA PRO A 42 18.74 6.70 9.87
C PRO A 42 19.47 6.21 8.61
N ASP A 43 20.72 5.75 8.75
CA ASP A 43 21.49 5.21 7.62
C ASP A 43 20.87 3.93 7.08
N VAL A 44 20.29 3.08 7.93
CA VAL A 44 19.56 1.88 7.48
C VAL A 44 18.39 2.28 6.59
N THR A 45 17.62 3.31 6.96
CA THR A 45 16.54 3.84 6.13
C THR A 45 17.07 4.29 4.78
N LYS A 46 18.10 5.13 4.76
CA LYS A 46 18.70 5.64 3.51
C LYS A 46 19.20 4.50 2.63
N ASN A 47 19.89 3.52 3.21
CA ASN A 47 20.42 2.36 2.49
C ASN A 47 19.30 1.48 1.91
N LEU A 48 18.22 1.25 2.67
CA LEU A 48 17.06 0.50 2.21
C LEU A 48 16.42 1.20 1.01
N PHE A 49 16.07 2.47 1.12
CA PHE A 49 15.44 3.22 0.04
C PHE A 49 16.36 3.35 -1.19
N ASN A 50 17.66 3.61 -1.00
CA ASN A 50 18.63 3.63 -2.10
C ASN A 50 18.73 2.28 -2.82
N SER A 51 18.66 1.17 -2.08
CA SER A 51 18.69 -0.15 -2.69
C SER A 51 17.43 -0.47 -3.50
N LEU A 52 16.27 0.12 -3.16
CA LEU A 52 15.03 -0.01 -3.94
C LEU A 52 15.08 0.77 -5.27
N ARG A 53 15.91 1.81 -5.36
CA ARG A 53 16.04 2.68 -6.55
C ARG A 53 17.40 2.57 -7.23
N LYS A 54 18.18 1.53 -6.93
CA LYS A 54 19.54 1.36 -7.46
C LYS A 54 19.50 1.37 -9.00
N ASP A 55 20.30 2.23 -9.62
CA ASP A 55 20.35 2.44 -11.08
C ASP A 55 18.99 2.80 -11.70
N LYS A 56 18.09 3.43 -10.93
CA LYS A 56 16.67 3.69 -11.29
C LYS A 56 15.89 2.43 -11.66
N LYS A 57 16.36 1.26 -11.22
CA LYS A 57 15.69 -0.03 -11.40
C LYS A 57 14.97 -0.40 -10.11
N TYR A 58 13.67 -0.15 -10.10
CA TYR A 58 12.81 -0.58 -9.01
C TYR A 58 12.47 -2.07 -9.12
N PRO A 59 12.09 -2.74 -8.00
CA PRO A 59 11.51 -4.08 -8.05
C PRO A 59 10.43 -4.20 -9.13
N GLN A 60 10.57 -5.18 -10.01
CA GLN A 60 9.63 -5.41 -11.12
C GLN A 60 8.46 -6.32 -10.70
N LYS A 61 8.58 -6.98 -9.55
CA LYS A 61 7.55 -7.84 -8.97
C LYS A 61 7.53 -7.68 -7.45
N ILE A 62 6.36 -7.84 -6.85
CA ILE A 62 6.14 -7.96 -5.42
C ILE A 62 5.25 -9.19 -5.22
N GLY A 63 5.84 -10.27 -4.71
CA GLY A 63 5.18 -11.58 -4.71
C GLY A 63 4.83 -12.04 -6.12
N PRO A 64 3.59 -12.51 -6.38
CA PRO A 64 3.16 -12.91 -7.73
C PRO A 64 2.87 -11.72 -8.66
N GLN A 65 2.68 -10.51 -8.11
CA GLN A 65 2.21 -9.36 -8.86
C GLN A 65 3.36 -8.60 -9.54
N ALA A 66 3.19 -8.30 -10.83
CA ALA A 66 4.08 -7.39 -11.54
C ALA A 66 3.85 -5.94 -11.08
N VAL A 67 4.93 -5.18 -10.95
CA VAL A 67 4.87 -3.74 -10.69
C VAL A 67 4.57 -3.03 -11.99
N LYS A 68 3.40 -2.39 -12.06
CA LYS A 68 2.93 -1.64 -13.24
C LYS A 68 3.62 -0.29 -13.35
N THR A 69 3.65 0.46 -12.25
CA THR A 69 4.27 1.79 -12.18
C THR A 69 4.86 2.02 -10.80
N VAL A 70 5.83 2.93 -10.74
CA VAL A 70 6.46 3.38 -9.50
C VAL A 70 6.46 4.90 -9.48
N ARG A 71 6.08 5.43 -8.32
CA ARG A 71 6.22 6.83 -7.96
C ARG A 71 7.13 6.96 -6.76
N ASP A 72 8.24 7.68 -6.91
CA ASP A 72 9.19 8.00 -5.87
C ASP A 72 9.21 9.53 -5.70
N LEU A 73 8.51 10.01 -4.68
CA LEU A 73 8.41 11.44 -4.39
C LEU A 73 9.65 11.99 -3.69
N THR A 74 10.59 11.12 -3.27
CA THR A 74 11.88 11.56 -2.72
C THR A 74 12.74 12.16 -3.83
N ILE A 75 12.84 11.46 -4.98
CA ILE A 75 13.73 11.85 -6.09
C ILE A 75 12.99 12.51 -7.27
N GLY A 76 11.67 12.61 -7.20
CA GLY A 76 10.84 13.18 -8.27
C GLY A 76 10.73 12.27 -9.50
N TYR A 77 10.51 10.98 -9.28
CA TYR A 77 10.30 9.99 -10.32
C TYR A 77 8.86 9.47 -10.30
N ASP A 78 8.20 9.43 -11.46
CA ASP A 78 6.89 8.77 -11.62
C ASP A 78 6.73 8.31 -13.06
N ASN A 79 6.87 7.00 -13.32
CA ASN A 79 6.76 6.46 -14.67
C ASN A 79 5.32 6.26 -15.16
N SER A 80 4.31 6.64 -14.36
CA SER A 80 2.93 6.74 -14.83
C SER A 80 2.65 8.06 -15.55
N GLN A 81 3.58 9.03 -15.47
CA GLN A 81 3.40 10.39 -15.97
C GLN A 81 4.37 10.71 -17.12
N PRO A 82 4.01 11.66 -18.01
CA PRO A 82 4.89 12.11 -19.07
C PRO A 82 6.27 12.55 -18.55
N GLY A 83 7.34 12.11 -19.23
CA GLY A 83 8.72 12.46 -18.86
C GLY A 83 9.21 11.85 -17.54
N ASN A 84 8.51 10.86 -16.99
CA ASN A 84 8.81 10.19 -15.73
C ASN A 84 8.82 11.13 -14.50
N LYS A 85 7.98 12.17 -14.49
CA LYS A 85 7.94 13.19 -13.43
C LYS A 85 6.59 13.22 -12.72
N PRO A 86 6.55 13.26 -11.38
CA PRO A 86 5.29 13.32 -10.64
C PRO A 86 4.61 14.68 -10.82
N VAL A 87 3.28 14.66 -10.82
CA VAL A 87 2.44 15.87 -10.69
C VAL A 87 2.26 16.31 -9.22
N LEU A 88 2.59 15.41 -8.29
CA LEU A 88 2.50 15.66 -6.86
C LEU A 88 3.76 16.38 -6.34
N PRO A 89 3.65 17.17 -5.25
CA PRO A 89 4.80 17.78 -4.59
C PRO A 89 5.84 16.75 -4.16
N LEU A 90 7.11 17.12 -4.27
CA LEU A 90 8.22 16.29 -3.81
C LEU A 90 8.34 16.31 -2.29
N SER A 91 8.80 15.19 -1.74
CA SER A 91 9.10 15.02 -0.32
C SER A 91 10.60 14.72 -0.17
N THR A 92 11.45 15.66 -0.56
CA THR A 92 12.91 15.47 -0.59
C THR A 92 13.52 15.23 0.80
N SER A 93 12.82 15.61 1.87
CA SER A 93 13.23 15.44 3.26
C SER A 93 12.73 14.15 3.92
N SER A 94 11.86 13.37 3.26
CA SER A 94 11.28 12.15 3.82
C SER A 94 11.02 11.13 2.73
N GLU A 95 11.62 9.95 2.90
CA GLU A 95 11.56 8.88 1.91
C GLU A 95 10.12 8.40 1.66
N MET A 96 9.67 8.38 0.41
CA MET A 96 8.36 7.86 0.04
C MET A 96 8.32 7.28 -1.38
N ILE A 97 8.04 5.98 -1.47
CA ILE A 97 7.91 5.24 -2.74
C ILE A 97 6.58 4.49 -2.76
N THR A 98 5.80 4.68 -3.83
CA THR A 98 4.55 3.97 -4.12
C THR A 98 4.72 3.08 -5.34
N PHE A 99 4.33 1.82 -5.20
CA PHE A 99 4.28 0.80 -6.23
C PHE A 99 2.82 0.53 -6.56
N ASN A 100 2.41 0.78 -7.82
CA ASN A 100 1.12 0.31 -8.32
C ASN A 100 1.33 -1.03 -9.01
N LEU A 101 0.55 -2.03 -8.62
CA LEU A 101 0.63 -3.39 -9.11
C LEU A 101 -0.30 -3.62 -10.31
N ALA A 102 -0.05 -4.70 -11.06
CA ALA A 102 -0.79 -5.02 -12.27
C ALA A 102 -2.28 -5.33 -12.02
N ASP A 103 -2.61 -5.89 -10.86
CA ASP A 103 -3.97 -6.16 -10.38
C ASP A 103 -4.72 -4.90 -9.89
N GLY A 104 -4.04 -3.75 -9.84
CA GLY A 104 -4.57 -2.48 -9.34
C GLY A 104 -4.28 -2.20 -7.86
N SER A 105 -3.72 -3.18 -7.15
CA SER A 105 -3.29 -3.04 -5.76
C SER A 105 -2.14 -2.04 -5.63
N ILE A 106 -1.98 -1.46 -4.45
CA ILE A 106 -1.01 -0.39 -4.18
C ILE A 106 -0.21 -0.73 -2.94
N ALA A 107 1.11 -0.57 -3.00
CA ALA A 107 1.99 -0.64 -1.83
C ALA A 107 2.84 0.63 -1.73
N THR A 108 2.80 1.32 -0.60
CA THR A 108 3.60 2.53 -0.34
C THR A 108 4.50 2.33 0.86
N LEU A 109 5.79 2.58 0.71
CA LEU A 109 6.77 2.68 1.79
C LEU A 109 7.02 4.15 2.09
N ARG A 110 7.06 4.51 3.38
CA ARG A 110 7.35 5.87 3.83
C ARG A 110 8.22 5.86 5.09
N ALA A 111 9.34 6.58 5.07
CA ALA A 111 10.11 6.82 6.28
C ALA A 111 9.40 7.84 7.19
N SER A 112 9.38 7.57 8.49
CA SER A 112 8.93 8.55 9.47
C SER A 112 10.02 9.60 9.69
N GLY A 113 9.66 10.88 9.63
CA GLY A 113 10.62 11.98 9.82
C GLY A 113 11.00 12.23 11.28
N THR A 114 10.16 11.80 12.23
CA THR A 114 10.34 12.07 13.66
C THR A 114 10.60 10.82 14.51
N GLU A 115 10.35 9.63 13.95
CA GLU A 115 10.51 8.37 14.66
C GLU A 115 11.39 7.43 13.83
N PRO A 116 12.21 6.56 14.44
CA PRO A 116 13.04 5.61 13.72
C PRO A 116 12.17 4.46 13.19
N LYS A 117 11.29 4.76 12.22
CA LYS A 117 10.32 3.82 11.64
C LYS A 117 10.22 3.96 10.13
N ILE A 118 10.02 2.83 9.46
CA ILE A 118 9.52 2.79 8.09
C ILE A 118 8.09 2.25 8.15
N LYS A 119 7.14 3.05 7.67
CA LYS A 119 5.73 2.71 7.54
C LYS A 119 5.48 2.11 6.18
N TYR A 120 4.55 1.17 6.11
CA TYR A 120 4.00 0.71 4.84
C TYR A 120 2.47 0.79 4.85
N TYR A 121 1.91 1.03 3.67
CA TYR A 121 0.48 1.11 3.41
C TYR A 121 0.19 0.25 2.20
N ILE A 122 -0.74 -0.68 2.33
CA ILE A 122 -1.15 -1.60 1.28
C ILE A 122 -2.64 -1.44 1.08
N GLU A 123 -3.05 -1.31 -0.17
CA GLU A 123 -4.44 -1.39 -0.60
C GLU A 123 -4.53 -2.55 -1.60
N LEU A 124 -5.21 -3.63 -1.21
CA LEU A 124 -5.58 -4.72 -2.11
C LEU A 124 -6.88 -4.36 -2.81
N LYS A 125 -6.90 -4.48 -4.14
CA LYS A 125 -8.11 -4.29 -4.95
C LYS A 125 -8.51 -5.57 -5.62
N THR A 126 -9.80 -5.89 -5.58
CA THR A 126 -10.35 -6.99 -6.40
C THR A 126 -11.19 -6.42 -7.53
N ALA A 127 -11.49 -7.26 -8.52
CA ALA A 127 -12.53 -6.92 -9.50
C ALA A 127 -13.92 -6.82 -8.82
N PRO A 128 -14.87 -6.07 -9.43
CA PRO A 128 -16.28 -6.10 -9.05
C PRO A 128 -16.90 -7.51 -9.06
N GLY A 129 -18.04 -7.64 -8.39
CA GLY A 129 -18.86 -8.86 -8.41
C GLY A 129 -18.64 -9.81 -7.23
N LYS A 130 -17.60 -9.58 -6.41
CA LYS A 130 -17.38 -10.36 -5.18
C LYS A 130 -18.49 -10.07 -4.15
N LYS A 131 -18.72 -11.02 -3.26
CA LYS A 131 -19.77 -11.00 -2.22
C LYS A 131 -19.16 -11.06 -0.83
N GLU A 132 -19.99 -10.88 0.19
CA GLU A 132 -19.55 -11.00 1.59
C GLU A 132 -18.89 -12.35 1.89
N SER A 133 -19.38 -13.44 1.31
CA SER A 133 -18.79 -14.78 1.46
C SER A 133 -17.34 -14.88 0.99
N ASP A 134 -16.91 -13.98 0.09
CA ASP A 134 -15.54 -13.97 -0.43
C ASP A 134 -14.56 -13.24 0.50
N LEU A 135 -15.04 -12.49 1.51
CA LEU A 135 -14.21 -11.65 2.37
C LEU A 135 -13.06 -12.43 3.02
N GLY A 136 -13.31 -13.68 3.44
CA GLY A 136 -12.27 -14.52 4.04
C GLY A 136 -11.12 -14.81 3.08
N ALA A 137 -11.43 -15.12 1.81
CA ALA A 137 -10.42 -15.36 0.78
C ALA A 137 -9.65 -14.08 0.44
N VAL A 138 -10.36 -12.95 0.27
CA VAL A 138 -9.73 -11.66 -0.05
C VAL A 138 -8.85 -11.15 1.11
N THR A 139 -9.23 -11.43 2.36
CA THR A 139 -8.40 -11.12 3.54
C THR A 139 -7.10 -11.91 3.51
N LYS A 140 -7.16 -13.19 3.15
CA LYS A 140 -5.95 -14.02 2.99
C LYS A 140 -5.06 -13.52 1.85
N GLU A 141 -5.63 -13.11 0.71
CA GLU A 141 -4.88 -12.47 -0.38
C GLU A 141 -4.14 -11.21 0.11
N LEU A 142 -4.76 -10.41 0.97
CA LEU A 142 -4.13 -9.22 1.56
C LEU A 142 -2.97 -9.58 2.50
N GLU A 143 -3.11 -10.64 3.29
CA GLU A 143 -2.03 -11.14 4.17
C GLU A 143 -0.83 -11.65 3.36
N GLU A 144 -1.09 -12.37 2.27
CA GLU A 144 -0.05 -12.85 1.35
C GLU A 144 0.66 -11.67 0.66
N LEU A 145 -0.09 -10.65 0.24
CA LEU A 145 0.47 -9.41 -0.32
C LEU A 145 1.30 -8.65 0.72
N GLU A 146 0.84 -8.55 1.97
CA GLU A 146 1.60 -7.94 3.06
C GLU A 146 2.93 -8.65 3.29
N LYS A 147 2.91 -9.98 3.35
CA LYS A 147 4.14 -10.78 3.46
C LYS A 147 5.08 -10.51 2.28
N ALA A 148 4.56 -10.49 1.06
CA ALA A 148 5.36 -10.21 -0.14
C ALA A 148 5.97 -8.79 -0.12
N VAL A 149 5.22 -7.78 0.34
CA VAL A 149 5.72 -6.40 0.52
C VAL A 149 6.85 -6.36 1.54
N VAL A 150 6.67 -7.02 2.68
CA VAL A 150 7.69 -7.09 3.73
C VAL A 150 8.95 -7.78 3.21
N GLU A 151 8.82 -8.94 2.57
CA GLU A 151 9.95 -9.72 2.06
C GLU A 151 10.67 -9.06 0.90
N THR A 152 9.95 -8.44 -0.04
CA THR A 152 10.54 -7.87 -1.24
C THR A 152 11.08 -6.45 -1.00
N LEU A 153 10.31 -5.61 -0.31
CA LEU A 153 10.61 -4.19 -0.20
C LEU A 153 11.39 -3.86 1.06
N LEU A 154 10.89 -4.30 2.22
CA LEU A 154 11.49 -3.96 3.52
C LEU A 154 12.69 -4.83 3.86
N ARG A 155 12.68 -6.10 3.47
CA ARG A 155 13.74 -7.10 3.71
C ARG A 155 14.26 -7.04 5.16
N PRO A 156 13.41 -7.30 6.18
CA PRO A 156 13.75 -7.06 7.58
C PRO A 156 15.07 -7.69 8.03
N THR A 157 15.32 -8.94 7.66
CA THR A 157 16.55 -9.66 8.02
C THR A 157 17.80 -9.01 7.41
N GLN A 158 17.71 -8.51 6.17
CA GLN A 158 18.84 -7.86 5.49
C GLN A 158 19.20 -6.52 6.14
N PHE A 159 18.20 -5.76 6.56
CA PHE A 159 18.38 -4.40 7.11
C PHE A 159 18.34 -4.35 8.64
N GLY A 160 18.23 -5.48 9.32
CA GLY A 160 18.11 -5.55 10.78
C GLY A 160 16.87 -4.81 11.31
N LEU A 161 15.76 -4.81 10.56
CA LEU A 161 14.55 -4.13 10.99
C LEU A 161 13.92 -4.87 12.18
N ILE A 162 13.42 -4.10 13.15
CA ILE A 162 12.84 -4.64 14.37
C ILE A 162 11.31 -4.62 14.24
N PRO A 163 10.64 -5.77 14.46
CA PRO A 163 9.18 -5.85 14.32
C PRO A 163 8.51 -4.96 15.37
N ARG A 164 7.30 -4.51 15.03
CA ARG A 164 6.41 -3.88 16.01
C ARG A 164 6.11 -4.92 17.11
N LYS A 165 6.31 -4.53 18.37
CA LYS A 165 5.87 -5.30 19.55
C LYS A 165 4.36 -5.37 19.63
#